data_AF-A0A4Y2ATL9-F1
#
_entry.id   AF-A0A4Y2ATL9-F1
#
_cell.length_a   1.000
_cell.length_b   1.000
_cell.length_c   1.000
_cell.angle_alpha   90.00
_cell.angle_beta   90.00
_cell.angle_gamma   90.00
#
_symmetry.space_group_name_H-M   'P 1'
#
loop_
_entity.id
_entity.type
_entity.pdbx_description
1 polymer ?
#
loop_
_entity_poly.entity_id
_entity_poly.type
_entity_poly.pdbx_seq_one_letter_code
_entity_poly.pdbx_strand_id
1 'polypeptide(L)'
;MEKLLMVWVTEKQLKGDTLTQGIICEKARAIYGDLLNQTPRTSTDEASEDSFKASRGWFDNFRKRTGIHSVVRNGETASSEPKSEDTISTSEIKEILGMWERVSQFVEKKHPEKVATGRASELYNDTCLTHFRTILQGRKKQTSLDSFLLSGKKGKDQ
;
A
#
# COMPACT_ATOMS: atom_id res chain seq x y z
N MET A 1 -19.56 -4.42 9.91
CA MET A 1 -18.66 -3.30 9.52
C MET A 1 -17.43 -3.80 8.74
N GLU A 2 -16.45 -4.48 9.36
CA GLU A 2 -15.13 -4.75 8.73
C GLU A 2 -15.16 -5.42 7.34
N LYS A 3 -16.08 -6.37 7.08
CA LYS A 3 -16.24 -6.99 5.75
C LYS A 3 -16.65 -5.99 4.65
N LEU A 4 -17.56 -5.06 4.95
CA LEU A 4 -17.98 -4.01 4.02
C LEU A 4 -16.86 -3.00 3.77
N LEU A 5 -16.06 -2.72 4.81
CA LEU A 5 -14.89 -1.86 4.70
C LEU A 5 -13.80 -2.49 3.83
N MET A 6 -13.56 -3.80 3.95
CA MET A 6 -12.62 -4.52 3.08
C MET A 6 -13.01 -4.39 1.60
N VAL A 7 -14.26 -4.70 1.24
CA VAL A 7 -14.75 -4.59 -0.15
C VAL A 7 -14.50 -3.18 -0.70
N TRP A 8 -14.86 -2.16 0.07
CA TRP A 8 -14.65 -0.76 -0.31
C TRP A 8 -13.16 -0.39 -0.46
N VAL A 9 -12.27 -0.90 0.42
CA VAL A 9 -10.82 -0.68 0.29
C VAL A 9 -10.28 -1.34 -0.99
N THR A 10 -10.69 -2.56 -1.31
CA THR A 10 -10.28 -3.26 -2.53
C THR A 10 -10.75 -2.53 -3.78
N GLU A 11 -12.01 -2.08 -3.85
CA GLU A 11 -12.52 -1.26 -4.95
C GLU A 11 -11.74 0.03 -5.17
N LYS A 12 -11.29 0.66 -4.07
CA LYS A 12 -10.50 1.88 -4.09
C LYS A 12 -9.07 1.64 -4.57
N GLN A 13 -8.42 0.58 -4.10
CA GLN A 13 -7.10 0.18 -4.58
C GLN A 13 -7.10 -0.20 -6.06
N LEU A 14 -8.14 -0.90 -6.55
CA LEU A 14 -8.29 -1.22 -7.98
C LEU A 14 -8.42 0.02 -8.88
N LYS A 15 -8.96 1.12 -8.35
CA LYS A 15 -9.05 2.42 -9.05
C LYS A 15 -7.76 3.24 -8.98
N GLY A 16 -6.77 2.79 -8.21
CA GLY A 16 -5.54 3.53 -7.94
C GLY A 16 -5.71 4.69 -6.94
N ASP A 17 -6.82 4.73 -6.20
CA ASP A 17 -7.06 5.78 -5.20
C ASP A 17 -6.10 5.63 -4.00
N THR A 18 -5.43 6.71 -3.63
CA THR A 18 -4.57 6.75 -2.43
C THR A 18 -5.42 6.69 -1.17
N LEU A 19 -5.34 5.57 -0.44
CA LEU A 19 -5.95 5.43 0.87
C LEU A 19 -4.96 5.81 1.98
N THR A 20 -5.44 6.62 2.93
CA THR A 20 -4.73 6.97 4.17
C THR A 20 -5.43 6.33 5.36
N GLN A 21 -4.75 6.25 6.51
CA GLN A 21 -5.36 5.77 7.76
C GLN A 21 -6.62 6.58 8.09
N GLY A 22 -6.56 7.92 7.97
CA GLY A 22 -7.69 8.80 8.24
C GLY A 22 -8.94 8.45 7.42
N ILE A 23 -8.76 8.30 6.10
CA ILE A 23 -9.81 7.94 5.14
C ILE A 23 -10.45 6.58 5.51
N ILE A 24 -9.65 5.57 5.86
CA ILE A 24 -10.16 4.24 6.22
C ILE A 24 -10.88 4.27 7.57
N CYS A 25 -10.33 4.96 8.57
CA CYS A 25 -10.98 5.15 9.87
C CYS A 25 -12.31 5.89 9.75
N GLU A 26 -12.38 6.95 8.94
CA GLU A 26 -13.60 7.70 8.68
C GLU A 26 -14.68 6.84 8.01
N LYS A 27 -14.31 6.10 6.95
CA LYS A 27 -15.23 5.18 6.27
C LYS A 27 -15.72 4.06 7.20
N ALA A 28 -14.86 3.58 8.11
CA ALA A 28 -15.23 2.59 9.11
C ALA A 28 -16.29 3.12 10.09
N ARG A 29 -16.19 4.39 10.53
CA ARG A 29 -17.20 5.05 11.38
C ARG A 29 -18.53 5.22 10.65
N ALA A 30 -18.50 5.63 9.38
CA ALA A 30 -19.71 5.76 8.56
C ALA A 30 -20.46 4.42 8.45
N ILE A 31 -19.75 3.34 8.05
CA ILE A 31 -20.35 1.99 7.95
C ILE A 31 -20.87 1.51 9.32
N TYR A 32 -20.21 1.85 10.43
CA TYR A 32 -20.69 1.51 11.76
C TYR A 32 -21.99 2.25 12.10
N GLY A 33 -22.09 3.55 11.83
CA GLY A 33 -23.30 4.35 12.01
C GLY A 33 -24.47 3.84 11.16
N ASP A 34 -24.22 3.51 9.90
CA ASP A 34 -25.23 2.96 8.98
C ASP A 34 -25.82 1.64 9.52
N LEU A 35 -25.00 0.77 10.12
CA LEU A 35 -25.43 -0.50 10.70
C LEU A 35 -26.23 -0.32 12.00
N LEU A 36 -25.89 0.68 12.83
CA LEU A 36 -26.69 1.03 14.01
C LEU A 36 -28.08 1.53 13.59
N ASN A 37 -28.15 2.37 12.56
CA ASN A 37 -29.42 2.91 12.04
C ASN A 37 -30.31 1.84 11.36
N GLN A 38 -29.74 0.71 10.93
CA GLN A 38 -30.49 -0.42 10.36
C GLN A 38 -30.97 -1.44 11.41
N THR A 39 -30.53 -1.34 12.66
CA THR A 39 -30.94 -2.27 13.73
C THR A 39 -32.14 -1.69 14.46
N PRO A 40 -33.34 -2.33 14.43
CA PRO A 40 -34.48 -1.85 15.20
C PRO A 40 -34.15 -1.90 16.70
N ARG A 41 -34.19 -0.75 17.38
CA ARG A 41 -33.91 -0.64 18.82
C ARG A 41 -34.92 -1.46 19.64
N THR A 42 -34.56 -2.69 19.97
CA THR A 42 -35.21 -3.44 21.06
C THR A 42 -34.71 -2.89 22.39
N SER A 43 -35.53 -2.05 23.01
CA SER A 43 -35.56 -1.64 24.42
C SER A 43 -34.33 -1.95 25.31
N THR A 44 -33.78 -0.87 25.88
CA THR A 44 -33.04 -0.86 27.15
C THR A 44 -31.68 -1.57 27.15
N ASP A 45 -30.64 -0.82 26.80
CA ASP A 45 -29.62 -0.50 27.81
C ASP A 45 -28.96 0.87 27.53
N GLU A 46 -28.54 1.57 28.58
CA GLU A 46 -27.88 2.89 28.52
C GLU A 46 -26.40 2.75 28.13
N ALA A 47 -26.15 2.21 26.93
CA ALA A 47 -24.80 1.96 26.40
C ALA A 47 -24.24 3.14 25.59
N SER A 48 -24.47 4.38 26.03
CA SER A 48 -23.92 5.58 25.40
C SER A 48 -22.53 5.95 25.96
N GLU A 49 -21.48 5.18 25.63
CA GLU A 49 -20.11 5.70 25.80
C GLU A 49 -19.03 5.10 24.88
N ASP A 50 -19.16 3.84 24.43
CA ASP A 50 -18.23 3.24 23.45
C ASP A 50 -18.74 3.33 22.00
N SER A 51 -18.88 4.58 21.54
CA SER A 51 -18.92 4.87 20.10
C SER A 51 -17.70 4.26 19.40
N PHE A 52 -17.87 3.64 18.23
CA PHE A 52 -16.76 3.02 17.50
C PHE A 52 -15.72 4.08 17.06
N LYS A 53 -14.64 4.21 17.84
CA LYS A 53 -13.65 5.31 17.70
C LYS A 53 -12.84 5.23 16.40
N ALA A 54 -12.82 4.07 15.73
CA ALA A 54 -11.91 3.73 14.63
C ALA A 54 -10.45 4.10 14.98
N SER A 55 -10.00 3.67 16.16
CA SER A 55 -8.71 4.05 16.72
C SER A 55 -7.53 3.51 15.90
N ARG A 56 -6.32 4.05 16.15
CA ARG A 56 -5.08 3.56 15.52
C ARG A 56 -4.85 2.06 15.78
N GLY A 57 -5.01 1.61 17.03
CA GLY A 57 -4.90 0.19 17.37
C GLY A 57 -5.97 -0.70 16.72
N TRP A 58 -7.20 -0.21 16.54
CA TRP A 58 -8.20 -0.92 15.76
C TRP A 58 -7.80 -1.00 14.28
N PHE A 59 -7.34 0.10 13.68
CA PHE A 59 -6.87 0.12 12.29
C PHE A 59 -5.68 -0.82 12.06
N ASP A 60 -4.71 -0.85 12.98
CA ASP A 60 -3.57 -1.77 12.91
C ASP A 60 -4.02 -3.24 12.98
N ASN A 61 -5.01 -3.57 13.82
CA ASN A 61 -5.60 -4.92 13.90
C ASN A 61 -6.44 -5.27 12.67
N PHE A 62 -7.23 -4.33 12.14
CA PHE A 62 -7.93 -4.49 10.87
C PHE A 62 -6.93 -4.79 9.75
N ARG A 63 -5.87 -3.99 9.63
CA ARG A 63 -4.81 -4.16 8.62
C ARG A 63 -4.14 -5.53 8.70
N LYS A 64 -3.79 -5.99 9.92
CA LYS A 64 -3.23 -7.34 10.17
C LYS A 64 -4.18 -8.46 9.75
N ARG A 65 -5.48 -8.34 10.04
CA ARG A 65 -6.50 -9.36 9.74
C ARG A 65 -6.90 -9.41 8.26
N THR A 66 -6.61 -8.36 7.50
CA THR A 66 -7.05 -8.20 6.10
C THR A 66 -5.91 -8.19 5.08
N GLY A 67 -4.65 -8.15 5.50
CA GLY A 67 -3.49 -8.15 4.60
C GLY A 67 -3.34 -6.88 3.74
N ILE A 68 -3.81 -5.73 4.24
CA ILE A 68 -3.83 -4.48 3.46
C ILE A 68 -2.50 -3.72 3.65
N HIS A 69 -1.49 -4.01 2.81
CA HIS A 69 -0.13 -3.46 2.99
C HIS A 69 0.07 -2.02 2.46
N SER A 70 -0.84 -1.48 1.64
CA SER A 70 -0.70 -0.13 1.04
C SER A 70 -1.72 0.87 1.61
N VAL A 71 -1.33 1.55 2.68
CA VAL A 71 -2.05 2.72 3.24
C VAL A 71 -1.02 3.77 3.64
N VAL A 72 -1.14 4.98 3.09
CA VAL A 72 -0.18 6.06 3.35
C VAL A 72 -0.38 6.58 4.78
N ARG A 73 0.65 6.42 5.62
CA ARG A 73 0.71 6.91 7.00
C ARG A 73 1.25 8.34 7.00
N ASN A 74 0.34 9.33 7.03
CA ASN A 74 0.72 10.71 7.36
C ASN A 74 0.72 10.91 8.88
N GLY A 75 1.76 11.59 9.38
CA GLY A 75 1.70 12.26 10.67
C GLY A 75 2.42 11.59 11.85
N GLU A 76 3.47 12.28 12.28
CA GLU A 76 3.98 12.42 13.64
C GLU A 76 5.18 11.58 14.12
N THR A 77 6.04 12.33 14.80
CA THR A 77 7.46 12.08 15.05
C THR A 77 7.66 11.42 16.41
N ALA A 78 8.37 10.29 16.44
CA ALA A 78 9.35 9.92 17.47
C ALA A 78 9.77 8.46 17.28
N SER A 79 11.05 8.23 17.52
CA SER A 79 11.73 6.93 17.56
C SER A 79 10.92 5.80 18.23
N SER A 80 10.59 4.77 17.46
CA SER A 80 10.63 3.35 17.84
C SER A 80 10.24 2.50 16.63
N GLU A 81 11.23 1.81 16.06
CA GLU A 81 11.05 0.83 14.99
C GLU A 81 10.70 -0.55 15.58
N PRO A 82 9.59 -1.17 15.15
CA PRO A 82 9.51 -2.61 15.08
C PRO A 82 9.57 -3.05 13.61
N LYS A 83 10.60 -3.85 13.28
CA LYS A 83 10.70 -4.57 12.00
C LYS A 83 9.56 -5.58 11.83
N SER A 84 9.34 -6.04 10.60
CA SER A 84 8.24 -6.86 10.07
C SER A 84 7.00 -6.11 9.57
N GLU A 85 6.50 -6.25 8.33
CA GLU A 85 7.10 -6.59 7.01
C GLU A 85 6.02 -6.18 5.95
N ASP A 86 6.19 -6.20 4.61
CA ASP A 86 7.25 -6.75 3.75
C ASP A 86 7.69 -5.69 2.70
N THR A 87 7.96 -4.44 3.12
CA THR A 87 8.18 -3.32 2.19
C THR A 87 9.55 -3.36 1.52
N ILE A 88 9.68 -4.17 0.46
CA ILE A 88 10.87 -4.29 -0.40
C ILE A 88 11.48 -2.90 -0.69
N SER A 89 12.72 -2.68 -0.27
CA SER A 89 13.41 -1.39 -0.37
C SER A 89 13.80 -1.05 -1.81
N THR A 90 14.10 0.23 -2.07
CA THR A 90 14.56 0.68 -3.39
C THR A 90 15.95 0.13 -3.73
N SER A 91 16.76 -0.18 -2.73
CA SER A 91 18.04 -0.88 -2.84
C SER A 91 17.86 -2.32 -3.30
N GLU A 92 17.02 -3.10 -2.61
CA GLU A 92 16.76 -4.50 -2.96
C GLU A 92 16.18 -4.66 -4.38
N ILE A 93 15.31 -3.74 -4.81
CA ILE A 93 14.81 -3.75 -6.19
C ILE A 93 15.94 -3.51 -7.19
N LYS A 94 16.82 -2.54 -6.94
CA LYS A 94 17.96 -2.27 -7.83
C LYS A 94 18.94 -3.45 -7.85
N GLU A 95 19.10 -4.13 -6.72
CA GLU A 95 19.94 -5.31 -6.58
C GLU A 95 19.39 -6.49 -7.40
N ILE A 96 18.11 -6.87 -7.23
CA ILE A 96 17.54 -7.99 -7.99
C ILE A 96 17.50 -7.72 -9.50
N LEU A 97 17.22 -6.48 -9.92
CA LEU A 97 17.31 -6.08 -11.34
C LEU A 97 18.75 -6.23 -11.87
N GLY A 98 19.76 -5.84 -11.08
CA GLY A 98 21.18 -5.99 -11.43
C GLY A 98 21.72 -7.41 -11.31
N MET A 99 21.15 -8.26 -10.48
CA MET A 99 21.45 -9.70 -10.44
C MET A 99 20.92 -10.37 -11.71
N TRP A 100 19.68 -10.08 -12.09
CA TRP A 100 19.10 -10.60 -13.33
C TRP A 100 19.92 -10.23 -14.57
N GLU A 101 20.32 -8.96 -14.69
CA GLU A 101 21.13 -8.48 -15.83
C GLU A 101 22.40 -9.34 -16.03
N ARG A 102 23.11 -9.67 -14.95
CA ARG A 102 24.28 -10.55 -15.00
C ARG A 102 23.93 -11.98 -15.42
N VAL A 103 22.79 -12.50 -14.97
CA VAL A 103 22.30 -13.84 -15.34
C VAL A 103 21.94 -13.89 -16.83
N SER A 104 21.18 -12.90 -17.33
CA SER A 104 20.78 -12.84 -18.74
C SER A 104 22.00 -12.78 -19.66
N GLN A 105 22.95 -11.87 -19.41
CA GLN A 105 24.19 -11.76 -20.19
C GLN A 105 25.03 -13.05 -20.15
N PHE A 106 25.08 -13.75 -19.02
CA PHE A 106 25.79 -15.02 -18.92
C PHE A 106 25.11 -16.11 -19.75
N VAL A 107 23.78 -16.27 -19.63
CA VAL A 107 22.99 -17.25 -20.38
C VAL A 107 23.05 -16.98 -21.89
N GLU A 108 22.81 -15.74 -22.31
CA GLU A 108 22.91 -15.30 -23.71
C GLU A 108 24.29 -15.62 -24.31
N LYS A 109 25.37 -15.44 -23.55
CA LYS A 109 26.73 -15.72 -24.01
C LYS A 109 27.12 -17.19 -23.99
N LYS A 110 26.70 -17.95 -22.97
CA LYS A 110 27.24 -19.29 -22.68
C LYS A 110 26.30 -20.45 -22.95
N HIS A 111 24.99 -20.25 -22.92
CA HIS A 111 24.04 -21.34 -23.11
C HIS A 111 23.96 -21.75 -24.60
N PRO A 112 24.01 -23.05 -24.95
CA PRO A 112 24.01 -23.50 -26.34
C PRO A 112 22.63 -23.29 -27.00
N GLU A 113 21.54 -23.53 -26.27
CA GLU A 113 20.19 -23.23 -26.75
C GLU A 113 19.86 -21.75 -26.49
N LYS A 114 19.47 -21.02 -27.54
CA LYS A 114 19.16 -19.59 -27.52
C LYS A 114 17.66 -19.31 -27.49
N VAL A 115 16.82 -20.19 -28.05
CA VAL A 115 15.40 -19.90 -28.30
C VAL A 115 14.56 -20.08 -27.03
N ALA A 116 14.69 -21.21 -26.35
CA ALA A 116 14.01 -21.49 -25.09
C ALA A 116 14.54 -20.62 -23.94
N THR A 117 15.85 -20.32 -23.93
CA THR A 117 16.43 -19.40 -22.95
C THR A 117 16.01 -17.96 -23.18
N GLY A 118 15.96 -17.49 -24.43
CA GLY A 118 15.38 -16.20 -24.79
C GLY A 118 13.93 -16.08 -24.29
N ARG A 119 13.08 -17.06 -24.61
CA ARG A 119 11.68 -17.11 -24.14
C ARG A 119 11.55 -17.12 -22.61
N ALA A 120 12.42 -17.85 -21.91
CA ALA A 120 12.44 -17.85 -20.44
C ALA A 120 12.85 -16.48 -19.87
N SER A 121 13.83 -15.82 -20.50
CA SER A 121 14.26 -14.47 -20.14
C SER A 121 13.19 -13.41 -20.43
N GLU A 122 12.47 -13.50 -21.55
CA GLU A 122 11.33 -12.65 -21.88
C GLU A 122 10.20 -12.81 -20.85
N LEU A 123 9.80 -14.06 -20.56
CA LEU A 123 8.77 -14.37 -19.57
C LEU A 123 9.12 -13.80 -18.19
N TYR A 124 10.37 -13.95 -17.74
CA TYR A 124 10.81 -13.42 -16.45
C TYR A 124 10.89 -11.89 -16.42
N ASN A 125 11.26 -11.26 -17.55
CA ASN A 125 11.20 -9.80 -17.71
C ASN A 125 9.77 -9.28 -17.57
N ASP A 126 8.82 -9.87 -18.30
CA ASP A 126 7.44 -9.40 -18.38
C ASP A 126 6.66 -9.65 -17.08
N THR A 127 6.90 -10.78 -16.41
CA THR A 127 6.21 -11.13 -15.17
C THR A 127 6.86 -10.52 -13.93
N CYS A 128 8.14 -10.79 -13.67
CA CYS A 128 8.80 -10.40 -12.43
C CYS A 128 9.40 -8.99 -12.50
N LEU A 129 10.16 -8.68 -13.54
CA LEU A 129 10.96 -7.44 -13.56
C LEU A 129 10.12 -6.21 -13.91
N THR A 130 9.07 -6.35 -14.72
CA THR A 130 8.11 -5.28 -15.00
C THR A 130 7.38 -4.81 -13.74
N HIS A 131 7.02 -5.73 -12.82
CA HIS A 131 6.46 -5.38 -11.52
C HIS A 131 7.44 -4.50 -10.72
N PHE A 132 8.69 -4.93 -10.58
CA PHE A 132 9.74 -4.20 -9.88
C PHE A 132 10.08 -2.83 -10.51
N ARG A 133 10.18 -2.76 -11.85
CA ARG A 133 10.37 -1.51 -12.61
C ARG A 133 9.21 -0.54 -12.36
N THR A 134 7.97 -1.04 -12.33
CA THR A 134 6.77 -0.23 -12.04
C THR A 134 6.82 0.37 -10.63
N ILE A 135 7.25 -0.40 -9.62
CA ILE A 135 7.44 0.12 -8.25
C ILE A 135 8.46 1.26 -8.22
N LEU A 136 9.62 1.10 -8.88
CA LEU A 136 10.64 2.16 -8.95
C LEU A 136 10.10 3.44 -9.62
N GLN A 137 9.33 3.30 -10.71
CA GLN A 137 8.72 4.45 -11.39
C GLN A 137 7.68 5.15 -10.51
N GLY A 138 6.84 4.39 -9.79
CA GLY A 138 5.89 4.94 -8.82
C GLY A 138 6.59 5.76 -7.73
N ARG A 139 7.66 5.21 -7.14
CA ARG A 139 8.48 5.91 -6.13
C ARG A 139 9.10 7.20 -6.68
N LYS A 140 9.68 7.17 -7.89
CA LYS A 140 10.25 8.38 -8.52
C LYS A 140 9.20 9.48 -8.74
N LYS A 141 7.99 9.11 -9.17
CA LYS A 141 6.87 10.06 -9.32
C LYS A 141 6.46 10.65 -7.98
N GLN A 142 6.33 9.83 -6.93
CA GLN A 142 6.00 10.29 -5.58
C GLN A 142 7.02 11.32 -5.06
N THR A 143 8.31 11.01 -5.09
CA THR A 143 9.37 11.95 -4.64
C THR A 143 9.37 13.26 -5.42
N SER A 144 9.04 13.23 -6.72
CA SER A 144 8.91 14.43 -7.54
C SER A 144 7.70 15.29 -7.14
N LEU A 145 6.56 14.66 -6.80
CA LEU A 145 5.37 15.35 -6.32
C LEU A 145 5.59 15.95 -4.92
N ASP A 146 6.22 15.20 -4.02
CA ASP A 146 6.54 15.67 -2.66
C ASP A 146 7.45 16.91 -2.71
N SER A 147 8.50 16.88 -3.54
CA SER A 147 9.40 18.01 -3.78
C SER A 147 8.68 19.25 -4.34
N PHE A 148 7.75 19.06 -5.27
CA PHE A 148 6.94 20.13 -5.85
C PHE A 148 6.01 20.76 -4.80
N LEU A 149 5.30 19.95 -4.02
CA LEU A 149 4.39 20.41 -2.96
C LEU A 149 5.11 21.13 -1.81
N LEU A 150 6.32 20.69 -1.46
CA LEU A 150 7.18 21.38 -0.49
C LEU A 150 7.70 22.72 -1.01
N SER A 151 8.01 22.80 -2.31
CA SER A 151 8.46 24.05 -2.95
C SER A 151 7.34 25.08 -3.04
N GLY A 152 6.10 24.65 -3.35
CA GLY A 152 4.93 25.53 -3.44
C GLY A 152 4.50 26.19 -2.12
N LYS A 153 4.94 25.70 -0.96
CA LYS A 153 4.66 26.32 0.35
C LYS A 153 5.54 27.51 0.70
N LYS A 154 6.68 27.71 0.02
CA LYS A 154 7.61 28.83 0.32
C LYS A 154 7.23 30.17 -0.32
N GLY A 155 6.13 30.24 -1.06
CA GLY A 155 5.73 31.42 -1.85
C GLY A 155 4.44 32.10 -1.39
N LYS A 156 4.01 31.94 -0.13
CA LYS A 156 2.76 32.52 0.39
C LYS A 156 2.87 33.37 1.65
N ASP A 157 4.10 33.58 2.14
CA ASP A 157 4.41 34.42 3.30
C ASP A 157 5.26 35.63 2.86
N GLN A 158 4.70 36.48 1.99
CA GLN A 158 5.20 37.83 1.70
C GLN A 158 4.08 38.75 1.19
#